data_AF-A0A4Q3ACC8-F1
#
_entry.id   AF-A0A4Q3ACC8-F1
#
_cell.length_a   1.000
_cell.length_b   1.000
_cell.length_c   1.000
_cell.angle_alpha   90.00
_cell.angle_beta   90.00
_cell.angle_gamma   90.00
#
_symmetry.space_group_name_H-M   'P 1'
#
loop_
_entity.id
_entity.type
_entity.pdbx_description
1 polymer ?
#
loop_
_entity_poly.entity_id
_entity_poly.type
_entity_poly.pdbx_seq_one_letter_code
_entity_poly.pdbx_strand_id
1 'polypeptide(L)'
;MSEEYRAKVFKSGNSMALRLPKALGVTEGTEMRIVREERSGFKIEPVDQPKRKFDVGKIWGIGKDLDMKLIADEDRVFEQRPLLSDDADWLASVDRKP
;
A
#
# COMPACT_ATOMS: atom_id res chain seq x y z
N MET A 1 -11.93 6.47 17.84
CA MET A 1 -11.23 7.49 18.65
C MET A 1 -9.75 7.16 18.63
N SER A 2 -8.89 8.13 18.38
CA SER A 2 -7.43 7.91 18.38
C SER A 2 -6.94 7.93 19.83
N GLU A 3 -6.24 6.88 20.25
CA GLU A 3 -5.58 6.87 21.56
C GLU A 3 -4.23 7.59 21.45
N GLU A 4 -4.09 8.73 22.12
CA GLU A 4 -2.84 9.49 22.16
C GLU A 4 -2.01 9.07 23.38
N TYR A 5 -0.79 8.59 23.15
CA TYR A 5 0.13 8.18 24.20
C TYR A 5 1.33 9.12 24.26
N ARG A 6 1.54 9.76 25.42
CA ARG A 6 2.74 10.56 25.66
C ARG A 6 3.89 9.67 26.12
N ALA A 7 4.97 9.64 25.36
CA ALA A 7 6.17 8.87 25.65
C ALA A 7 7.42 9.76 25.74
N LYS A 8 8.42 9.31 26.49
CA LYS A 8 9.72 10.00 26.61
C LYS A 8 10.79 9.22 25.85
N VAL A 9 11.64 9.96 25.15
CA VAL A 9 12.86 9.43 24.54
C VAL A 9 13.99 9.46 25.58
N PHE A 10 14.79 8.41 25.63
CA PHE A 10 15.92 8.30 26.54
C PHE A 10 17.14 7.67 25.85
N LYS A 11 18.33 7.93 26.40
CA LYS A 11 19.58 7.37 25.90
C LYS A 11 19.68 5.89 26.28
N SER A 12 20.04 5.06 25.31
CA SER A 12 20.31 3.63 25.47
C SER A 12 21.64 3.31 24.78
N GLY A 13 22.73 3.37 25.52
CA GLY A 13 24.08 3.25 24.97
C GLY A 13 24.40 4.39 23.99
N ASN A 14 24.80 4.04 22.76
CA ASN A 14 25.05 4.98 21.66
C ASN A 14 23.78 5.33 20.85
N SER A 15 22.61 4.87 21.29
CA SER A 15 21.34 5.04 20.59
C SER A 15 20.31 5.76 21.46
N MET A 16 19.22 6.19 20.82
CA MET A 16 18.03 6.74 21.49
C MET A 16 16.90 5.73 21.43
N ALA A 17 16.14 5.58 22.50
CA ALA A 17 15.00 4.68 22.61
C ALA A 17 13.73 5.44 22.99
N LEU A 18 12.60 5.01 22.44
CA LEU A 18 11.27 5.51 22.78
C LEU A 18 10.53 4.46 23.61
N ARG A 19 9.90 4.86 24.72
CA ARG A 19 9.07 3.94 25.52
C ARG A 19 7.73 3.71 24.84
N LEU A 20 7.46 2.46 24.47
CA LEU A 20 6.17 2.03 23.96
C LEU A 20 5.33 1.48 25.12
N PRO A 21 4.12 2.02 25.39
CA PRO A 21 3.20 1.44 26.36
C PRO A 21 2.77 0.02 25.96
N LYS A 22 2.64 -0.88 26.93
CA LYS A 22 2.19 -2.27 26.71
C LYS A 22 0.80 -2.37 26.05
N ALA A 23 -0.04 -1.36 26.26
CA ALA A 23 -1.35 -1.25 25.62
C ALA A 23 -1.29 -1.19 24.08
N LEU A 24 -0.14 -0.79 23.51
CA LEU A 24 0.07 -0.78 22.05
C LEU A 24 0.21 -2.18 21.44
N GLY A 25 0.36 -3.24 22.26
CA GLY A 25 0.40 -4.62 21.79
C GLY A 25 1.67 -5.02 21.03
N VAL A 26 2.71 -4.18 21.02
CA VAL A 26 4.02 -4.53 20.46
C VAL A 26 4.75 -5.48 21.41
N THR A 27 5.17 -6.65 20.91
CA THR A 27 5.91 -7.64 21.68
C THR A 27 7.39 -7.31 21.78
N GLU A 28 8.03 -7.68 22.88
CA GLU A 28 9.49 -7.54 23.03
C GLU A 28 10.22 -8.39 21.97
N GLY A 29 11.32 -7.86 21.44
CA GLY A 29 12.09 -8.52 20.37
C GLY A 29 11.51 -8.36 18.96
N THR A 30 10.37 -7.67 18.78
CA THR A 30 9.82 -7.38 17.45
C THR A 30 10.73 -6.43 16.69
N GLU A 31 11.12 -6.83 15.48
CA GLU A 31 11.88 -5.96 14.58
C GLU A 31 10.97 -4.91 13.94
N MET A 32 11.33 -3.64 14.12
CA MET A 32 10.53 -2.50 13.67
C MET A 32 11.35 -1.66 12.68
N ARG A 33 10.72 -1.26 11.58
CA ARG A 33 11.24 -0.28 10.63
C ARG A 33 10.80 1.12 11.04
N ILE A 34 11.75 2.04 11.14
CA ILE A 34 11.48 3.46 11.37
C ILE A 34 11.67 4.20 10.05
N VAL A 35 10.62 4.83 9.54
CA VAL A 35 10.63 5.66 8.34
C VAL A 35 10.48 7.11 8.76
N ARG A 36 11.40 7.98 8.34
CA ARG A 36 11.27 9.42 8.53
C ARG A 36 10.46 9.99 7.37
N GLU A 37 9.30 10.55 7.69
CA GLU A 37 8.49 11.28 6.71
C GLU A 37 9.01 12.72 6.62
N GLU A 38 9.08 13.27 5.41
CA GLU A 38 9.65 14.60 5.15
C GLU A 38 8.92 15.74 5.89
N ARG A 39 7.62 15.56 6.19
CA ARG A 39 6.75 16.62 6.72
C ARG A 39 6.06 16.30 8.04
N SER A 40 5.92 15.03 8.41
CA SER A 40 4.97 14.61 9.47
C SER A 40 5.54 13.70 10.57
N GLY A 41 6.85 13.47 10.60
CA GLY A 41 7.51 12.83 11.74
C GLY A 41 8.09 11.45 11.43
N PHE A 42 7.98 10.52 12.39
CA PHE A 42 8.49 9.16 12.28
C PHE A 42 7.33 8.17 12.25
N LYS A 43 7.31 7.31 11.24
CA LYS A 43 6.41 6.17 11.15
C LYS A 43 7.16 4.92 11.59
N ILE A 44 6.59 4.17 12.53
CA ILE A 44 7.16 2.92 13.04
C ILE A 44 6.23 1.79 12.64
N GLU A 45 6.75 0.79 11.94
CA GLU A 45 6.00 -0.35 11.43
C GLU A 45 6.77 -1.66 11.67
N PRO A 46 6.11 -2.79 11.96
CA PRO A 46 6.77 -4.09 11.98
C PRO A 46 7.43 -4.39 10.63
N VAL A 47 8.62 -5.00 10.64
CA VAL A 47 9.32 -5.42 9.41
C VAL A 47 8.60 -6.59 8.76
N ASP A 48 8.31 -7.63 9.55
CA ASP A 48 7.55 -8.78 9.10
C ASP A 48 6.05 -8.52 9.28
N GLN A 49 5.44 -7.88 8.29
CA GLN A 49 3.98 -7.80 8.23
C GLN A 49 3.44 -8.98 7.43
N PRO A 50 2.47 -9.74 7.97
CA PRO A 50 1.81 -10.76 7.20
C PRO A 50 1.24 -10.10 5.94
N LYS A 51 1.59 -10.63 4.76
CA LYS A 51 1.08 -10.12 3.48
C LYS A 51 -0.43 -9.96 3.60
N ARG A 52 -0.92 -8.73 3.37
CA ARG A 52 -2.36 -8.47 3.34
C ARG A 52 -2.96 -9.37 2.27
N LYS A 53 -3.65 -10.43 2.71
CA LYS A 53 -4.36 -11.32 1.79
C LYS A 53 -5.62 -10.59 1.34
N PHE A 54 -5.88 -10.64 0.04
CA PHE A 54 -7.14 -10.18 -0.51
C PHE A 54 -8.24 -11.13 -0.04
N ASP A 55 -9.25 -10.58 0.64
CA ASP A 55 -10.38 -11.36 1.13
C ASP A 55 -11.37 -11.60 -0.02
N VAL A 56 -11.16 -12.71 -0.74
CA VAL A 56 -11.99 -13.12 -1.87
C VAL A 56 -13.45 -13.29 -1.44
N GLY A 57 -13.71 -13.76 -0.22
CA GLY A 57 -15.06 -13.97 0.30
C GLY A 57 -15.87 -12.69 0.45
N LYS A 58 -15.21 -11.59 0.86
CA LYS A 58 -15.86 -10.26 0.93
C LYS A 58 -16.22 -9.67 -0.43
N ILE A 59 -15.53 -10.09 -1.49
CA ILE A 59 -15.65 -9.46 -2.82
C ILE A 59 -16.51 -10.29 -3.76
N TRP A 60 -16.51 -11.62 -3.60
CA TRP A 60 -17.40 -12.52 -4.33
C TRP A 60 -18.88 -12.13 -4.21
N GLY A 61 -19.28 -11.60 -3.04
CA GLY A 61 -20.65 -11.14 -2.81
C GLY A 61 -21.06 -9.90 -3.63
N ILE A 62 -20.12 -9.07 -4.07
CA ILE A 62 -20.40 -7.83 -4.82
C ILE A 62 -20.95 -8.18 -6.22
N GLY A 63 -20.51 -9.29 -6.81
CA GLY A 63 -20.96 -9.74 -8.13
C GLY A 63 -22.28 -10.52 -8.13
N LYS A 64 -22.80 -10.89 -6.96
CA LYS A 64 -23.90 -11.87 -6.84
C LYS A 64 -25.20 -11.40 -7.51
N ASP A 65 -25.48 -10.10 -7.45
CA ASP A 65 -26.70 -9.50 -8.00
C ASP A 65 -26.44 -8.66 -9.27
N LEU A 66 -25.24 -8.77 -9.85
CA LEU A 66 -24.82 -8.01 -11.03
C LEU A 66 -25.04 -8.76 -12.35
N ASP A 67 -25.73 -9.91 -12.34
CA ASP A 67 -25.93 -10.82 -13.49
C ASP A 67 -24.63 -11.06 -14.28
N MET A 68 -23.50 -11.14 -13.56
CA MET A 68 -22.20 -11.34 -14.18
C MET A 68 -22.11 -12.74 -14.75
N LYS A 69 -22.10 -12.84 -16.08
CA LYS A 69 -21.93 -14.09 -16.82
C LYS A 69 -20.48 -14.24 -17.24
N LEU A 70 -20.01 -15.48 -17.26
CA LEU A 70 -18.73 -15.79 -17.86
C LEU A 70 -18.81 -15.41 -19.35
N ILE A 71 -17.89 -14.56 -19.79
CA ILE A 71 -17.77 -14.19 -21.21
C ILE A 71 -17.39 -15.46 -21.98
N ALA A 72 -18.08 -15.75 -23.09
CA ALA A 72 -17.77 -16.88 -23.97
C ALA A 72 -16.37 -16.72 -24.58
N ASP A 73 -15.69 -17.81 -24.94
CA ASP A 73 -14.30 -17.72 -25.41
C ASP A 73 -14.19 -16.92 -26.71
N GLU A 74 -15.23 -16.98 -27.55
CA GLU A 74 -15.35 -16.25 -28.80
C GLU A 74 -15.48 -14.73 -28.59
N ASP A 75 -16.07 -14.32 -27.46
CA ASP A 75 -16.28 -12.91 -27.09
C ASP A 75 -15.08 -12.33 -26.31
N ARG A 76 -14.08 -13.14 -25.98
CA ARG A 76 -12.82 -12.69 -25.34
C ARG A 76 -11.80 -12.15 -26.35
N VAL A 77 -12.21 -12.00 -27.60
CA VAL A 77 -11.40 -11.44 -28.67
C VAL A 77 -11.51 -9.92 -28.63
N PHE A 78 -10.38 -9.23 -28.60
CA PHE A 78 -10.32 -7.78 -28.66
C PHE A 78 -9.72 -7.34 -30.00
N GLU A 79 -10.31 -6.34 -30.64
CA GLU A 79 -9.65 -5.64 -31.74
C GLU A 79 -8.39 -4.95 -31.22
N GLN A 80 -7.28 -5.11 -31.93
CA GLN A 80 -6.04 -4.44 -31.57
C GLN A 80 -6.21 -2.95 -31.83
N ARG A 81 -6.45 -2.18 -30.76
CA ARG A 81 -6.38 -0.71 -30.83
C ARG A 81 -4.93 -0.27 -30.96
N PRO A 82 -4.65 0.83 -31.68
CA PRO A 82 -3.31 1.44 -31.65
C PRO A 82 -2.92 1.74 -30.21
N LEU A 83 -1.70 1.36 -29.84
CA LEU A 83 -1.16 1.74 -28.53
C LEU A 83 -0.78 3.22 -28.57
N LEU A 84 -0.72 3.83 -27.39
CA LEU A 84 -0.25 5.20 -27.25
C LEU A 84 1.20 5.36 -27.75
N SER A 85 1.98 4.28 -27.73
CA SER A 85 3.32 4.19 -28.31
C SER A 85 3.35 4.20 -29.84
N ASP A 86 2.22 3.94 -30.49
CA ASP A 86 2.09 3.90 -31.95
C ASP A 86 1.49 5.22 -32.48
N ASP A 87 1.10 6.13 -31.58
CA ASP A 87 0.51 7.43 -31.89
C ASP A 87 1.60 8.49 -32.11
N ALA A 88 1.82 8.84 -33.37
CA ALA A 88 2.83 9.81 -33.78
C ALA A 88 2.57 11.22 -33.23
N ASP A 89 1.31 11.61 -33.09
CA ASP A 89 0.94 12.93 -32.57
C ASP A 89 1.19 12.98 -31.06
N TRP A 90 0.90 11.89 -30.35
CA TRP A 90 1.22 11.75 -28.93
C TRP A 90 2.74 11.77 -28.68
N LEU A 91 3.51 11.00 -29.44
CA LEU A 91 4.98 10.98 -29.33
C LEU A 91 5.60 12.36 -29.58
N ALA A 92 5.14 13.07 -30.62
CA ALA A 92 5.60 14.42 -30.93
C ALA A 92 5.30 15.44 -29.81
N SER A 93 4.25 15.20 -29.01
CA SER A 93 3.92 16.03 -27.84
C SER A 93 4.84 15.78 -26.63
N VAL A 94 5.36 14.56 -26.49
CA VAL A 94 6.28 14.18 -25.40
C VAL A 94 7.69 14.74 -25.66
N ASP A 95 8.15 14.71 -26.91
CA ASP A 95 9.46 15.24 -27.32
C ASP A 95 9.53 16.78 -27.34
N ARG A 96 8.38 17.47 -27.29
CA ARG A 96 8.30 18.94 -27.28
C ARG A 96 8.45 19.57 -25.90
N LYS A 97 8.79 18.80 -24.87
CA LYS A 97 8.97 19.35 -23.52
C LYS A 97 10.34 20.07 -23.43
N PRO A 98 10.39 21.33 -22.96
CA PRO A 98 11.64 22.09 -22.84
C PRO A 98 12.58 21.51 -21.77
#